data_AF-A0A7S3NZY9-F1
#
_entry.id   AF-A0A7S3NZY9-F1
#
_cell.length_a   1.000
_cell.length_b   1.000
_cell.length_c   1.000
_cell.angle_alpha   90.00
_cell.angle_beta   90.00
_cell.angle_gamma   90.00
#
_symmetry.space_group_name_H-M   'P 1'
#
loop_
_entity.id
_entity.type
_entity.pdbx_description
1 polymer ?
#
loop_
_entity_poly.entity_id
_entity_poly.type
_entity_poly.pdbx_seq_one_letter_code
_entity_poly.pdbx_strand_id
1 'polypeptide(L)'
;MDISYPTMLLKKFDAIVCDPPYGVKAGSKKTQPNDVASVKESKWKINNETTLGIFTKKESYGINQIYHKLLKIASFLLKKGGKLVFLFHTDIEYPPEVNEYPTHPCFELVHACENPLMRKRSRHSIKMVKIC
;
A
#
# COMPACT_ATOMS: atom_id res chain seq x y z
N MET A 1 -1.12 18.26 5.00
CA MET A 1 -0.94 17.81 6.40
C MET A 1 0.16 16.75 6.42
N ASP A 2 1.36 17.16 6.80
CA ASP A 2 2.46 16.25 7.11
C ASP A 2 2.14 15.50 8.41
N ILE A 3 1.87 14.21 8.30
CA ILE A 3 1.88 13.33 9.47
C ILE A 3 3.36 13.13 9.80
N SER A 4 3.93 14.06 10.57
CA SER A 4 5.25 13.91 11.18
C SER A 4 5.16 12.73 12.13
N TYR A 5 5.65 11.56 11.68
CA TYR A 5 5.83 10.42 12.58
C TYR A 5 6.94 10.84 13.56
N PRO A 6 6.66 10.94 14.87
CA PRO A 6 7.68 11.33 15.83
C PRO A 6 8.87 10.37 15.72
N THR A 7 10.00 10.92 15.33
CA THR A 7 11.26 10.22 15.01
C THR A 7 11.84 9.43 16.18
N MET A 8 11.31 9.62 17.40
CA MET A 8 11.82 9.03 18.63
C MET A 8 11.28 7.62 18.97
N LEU A 9 10.33 7.04 18.23
CA LEU A 9 9.62 5.83 18.72
C LEU A 9 9.61 4.57 17.86
N LEU A 10 10.20 4.57 16.66
CA LEU A 10 10.03 3.46 15.73
C LEU A 10 11.40 3.01 15.21
N LYS A 11 11.93 1.94 15.81
CA LYS A 11 12.91 0.96 15.28
C LYS A 11 12.83 -0.29 16.18
N LYS A 12 11.61 -0.81 16.40
CA LYS A 12 11.35 -1.86 17.40
C LYS A 12 11.39 -3.26 16.81
N PHE A 13 11.12 -3.39 15.51
CA PHE A 13 10.92 -4.69 14.87
C PHE A 13 12.19 -5.20 14.19
N ASP A 14 12.43 -6.50 14.33
CA ASP A 14 13.48 -7.21 13.61
C ASP A 14 13.01 -7.68 12.23
N ALA A 15 11.69 -7.86 12.05
CA ALA A 15 11.09 -8.20 10.78
C ALA A 15 9.65 -7.66 10.63
N ILE A 16 9.25 -7.44 9.38
CA ILE A 16 7.87 -7.19 8.95
C ILE A 16 7.59 -8.20 7.84
N VAL A 17 6.48 -8.93 7.96
CA VAL A 17 5.98 -9.86 6.94
C VAL A 17 4.54 -9.50 6.62
N CYS A 18 4.20 -9.28 5.35
CA CYS A 18 2.84 -8.87 5.00
C CYS A 18 2.42 -9.26 3.58
N ASP A 19 1.10 -9.29 3.36
CA ASP A 19 0.47 -9.38 2.04
C ASP A 19 -0.33 -8.07 1.81
N PRO A 20 0.32 -7.00 1.32
CA PRO A 20 -0.32 -5.72 1.08
C PRO A 20 -1.55 -5.84 0.16
N PRO A 21 -2.51 -4.92 0.24
CA PRO A 21 -3.68 -4.98 -0.64
C PRO A 21 -3.29 -4.70 -2.09
N TYR A 22 -3.41 -5.71 -2.98
CA TYR A 22 -2.98 -5.62 -4.38
C TYR A 22 -4.07 -5.33 -5.39
N GLY A 23 -5.18 -4.73 -4.95
CA GLY A 23 -6.24 -4.27 -5.85
C GLY A 23 -7.04 -5.38 -6.55
N VAL A 24 -6.71 -6.67 -6.35
CA VAL A 24 -7.32 -7.76 -7.11
C VAL A 24 -8.70 -8.19 -6.61
N LYS A 25 -9.17 -7.75 -5.42
CA LYS A 25 -10.55 -8.09 -4.97
C LYS A 25 -11.25 -7.17 -3.97
N ALA A 26 -10.72 -6.02 -3.61
CA ALA A 26 -11.48 -4.97 -2.95
C ALA A 26 -10.78 -3.65 -3.22
N GLY A 27 -11.49 -2.70 -3.83
CA GLY A 27 -10.95 -1.37 -4.10
C GLY A 27 -10.25 -0.83 -2.86
N SER A 28 -8.97 -0.50 -2.99
CA SER A 28 -8.09 -0.04 -1.92
C SER A 28 -8.67 1.24 -1.31
N LYS A 29 -9.37 1.13 -0.18
CA LYS A 29 -10.06 2.26 0.49
C LYS A 29 -9.12 2.90 1.50
N LYS A 30 -8.84 4.20 1.34
CA LYS A 30 -8.20 5.02 2.38
C LYS A 30 -9.16 6.14 2.79
N THR A 31 -9.44 6.25 4.08
CA THR A 31 -10.23 7.34 4.67
C THR A 31 -9.30 8.52 4.94
N GLN A 32 -9.54 9.67 4.32
CA GLN A 32 -9.03 10.96 4.81
C GLN A 32 -10.18 11.71 5.49
N PRO A 33 -9.94 12.37 6.62
CA PRO A 33 -10.84 13.40 7.12
C PRO A 33 -10.57 14.67 6.31
N ASN A 34 -11.49 15.11 5.47
CA ASN A 34 -11.36 16.38 4.77
C ASN A 34 -12.37 17.40 5.26
N ASP A 35 -11.84 18.61 5.37
CA ASP A 35 -12.50 19.87 5.64
C ASP A 35 -13.71 20.11 4.74
N VAL A 36 -14.72 20.68 5.39
CA VAL A 36 -16.01 21.12 4.86
C VAL A 36 -15.85 22.21 3.80
N ALA A 37 -15.91 21.84 2.51
CA ALA A 37 -16.37 22.76 1.48
C ALA A 37 -16.77 22.05 0.18
N SER A 38 -17.94 22.43 -0.34
CA SER A 38 -18.53 22.10 -1.66
C SER A 38 -19.24 20.74 -1.82
N VAL A 39 -20.35 20.60 -1.10
CA VAL A 39 -21.44 19.70 -1.45
C VAL A 39 -22.15 20.21 -2.71
N LYS A 40 -22.12 19.46 -3.82
CA LYS A 40 -23.12 19.56 -4.89
C LYS A 40 -24.16 18.46 -4.67
N GLU A 41 -25.37 18.90 -4.33
CA GLU A 41 -26.52 18.07 -4.00
C GLU A 41 -26.94 17.16 -5.15
N SER A 42 -27.17 15.89 -4.87
CA SER A 42 -28.03 15.01 -5.66
C SER A 42 -29.09 14.48 -4.70
N LYS A 43 -30.29 15.08 -4.75
CA LYS A 43 -31.43 14.75 -3.90
C LYS A 43 -31.94 13.35 -4.22
N TRP A 44 -31.78 12.43 -3.28
CA TRP A 44 -32.71 11.30 -3.10
C TRP A 44 -33.34 11.46 -1.73
N LYS A 45 -34.65 11.72 -1.69
CA LYS A 45 -35.42 11.72 -0.45
C LYS A 45 -35.54 10.27 0.04
N ILE A 46 -34.99 9.98 1.21
CA ILE A 46 -35.22 8.73 1.93
C ILE A 46 -36.02 9.08 3.18
N ASN A 47 -37.21 8.48 3.30
CA ASN A 47 -37.97 8.51 4.55
C ASN A 47 -37.19 7.75 5.63
N ASN A 48 -37.05 8.44 6.75
CA ASN A 48 -36.88 8.01 8.14
C ASN A 48 -36.25 6.63 8.40
N GLU A 49 -35.20 6.71 9.21
CA GLU A 49 -34.52 5.63 9.94
C GLU A 49 -33.26 5.07 9.26
N THR A 50 -32.17 5.76 9.59
CA THR A 50 -30.82 5.20 9.76
C THR A 50 -30.14 4.64 8.51
N THR A 51 -29.62 5.53 7.66
CA THR A 51 -28.41 5.20 6.88
C THR A 51 -27.71 6.47 6.40
N LEU A 52 -26.65 6.88 7.09
CA LEU A 52 -25.75 7.95 6.63
C LEU A 52 -24.80 7.39 5.56
N GLY A 53 -25.34 7.05 4.39
CA GLY A 53 -24.58 6.55 3.24
C GLY A 53 -23.97 7.69 2.44
N ILE A 54 -22.93 8.37 2.97
CA ILE A 54 -22.14 9.32 2.18
C ILE A 54 -21.25 8.52 1.22
N PHE A 55 -21.69 8.35 -0.02
CA PHE A 55 -20.85 7.81 -1.09
C PHE A 55 -19.86 8.89 -1.54
N THR A 56 -18.64 8.82 -1.02
CA THR A 56 -17.52 9.67 -1.45
C THR A 56 -16.91 9.16 -2.76
N LYS A 57 -16.52 10.09 -3.62
CA LYS A 57 -15.94 9.86 -4.95
C LYS A 57 -14.62 9.07 -4.80
N LYS A 58 -14.53 7.92 -5.48
CA LYS A 58 -13.45 6.92 -5.36
C LYS A 58 -12.30 7.28 -6.31
N GLU A 59 -11.13 7.65 -5.79
CA GLU A 59 -9.92 7.79 -6.61
C GLU A 59 -9.13 6.46 -6.63
N SER A 60 -8.60 6.11 -7.80
CA SER A 60 -7.80 4.90 -8.00
C SER A 60 -6.43 5.07 -7.35
N TYR A 61 -6.16 4.34 -6.27
CA TYR A 61 -4.84 4.32 -5.64
C TYR A 61 -3.91 3.44 -6.49
N GLY A 62 -2.92 4.05 -7.15
CA GLY A 62 -1.95 3.31 -7.97
C GLY A 62 -1.20 2.26 -7.14
N ILE A 63 -1.14 1.01 -7.62
CA ILE A 63 -0.57 -0.12 -6.88
C ILE A 63 0.86 0.16 -6.39
N ASN A 64 1.66 0.85 -7.20
CA ASN A 64 3.02 1.30 -6.87
C ASN A 64 3.06 2.18 -5.61
N GLN A 65 2.06 3.05 -5.41
CA GLN A 65 2.02 3.90 -4.23
C GLN A 65 1.82 3.09 -2.93
N ILE A 66 1.16 1.93 -2.99
CA ILE A 66 0.96 1.05 -1.82
C ILE A 66 2.32 0.51 -1.39
N TYR A 67 3.10 -0.01 -2.33
CA TYR A 67 4.43 -0.52 -2.07
C TYR A 67 5.39 0.58 -1.58
N HIS A 68 5.41 1.76 -2.21
CA HIS A 68 6.24 2.86 -1.74
C HIS A 68 5.89 3.29 -0.31
N LYS A 69 4.60 3.33 0.05
CA LYS A 69 4.18 3.61 1.42
C LYS A 69 4.59 2.50 2.38
N LEU A 70 4.50 1.24 1.98
CA LEU A 70 4.99 0.11 2.77
C LEU A 70 6.48 0.27 3.08
N LEU A 71 7.31 0.48 2.05
CA LEU A 71 8.76 0.67 2.22
C LEU A 71 9.05 1.89 3.11
N LYS A 72 8.36 3.01 2.90
CA LYS A 72 8.50 4.20 3.75
C LYS A 72 8.19 3.91 5.22
N ILE A 73 7.04 3.29 5.51
CA ILE A 73 6.64 2.96 6.89
C ILE A 73 7.63 1.94 7.49
N ALA A 74 7.98 0.89 6.77
CA ALA A 74 8.95 -0.11 7.21
C ALA A 74 10.32 0.51 7.52
N SER A 75 10.73 1.54 6.77
CA SER A 75 11.98 2.26 7.02
C SER A 75 11.99 2.98 8.37
N PHE A 76 10.83 3.39 8.88
CA PHE A 76 10.71 3.86 10.25
C PHE A 76 10.69 2.66 11.21
N LEU A 77 9.79 1.70 11.00
CA LEU A 77 9.52 0.63 11.99
C LEU A 77 10.68 -0.35 12.27
N LEU A 78 11.49 -0.69 11.25
CA LEU A 78 12.52 -1.72 11.34
C LEU A 78 13.84 -1.20 11.93
N LYS A 79 14.55 -2.05 12.68
CA LYS A 79 15.97 -1.83 13.04
C LYS A 79 16.86 -1.94 11.80
N LYS A 80 18.07 -1.36 11.86
CA LYS A 80 19.12 -1.64 10.86
C LYS A 80 19.42 -3.15 10.86
N GLY A 81 19.50 -3.76 9.68
CA GLY A 81 19.57 -5.22 9.49
C GLY A 81 18.22 -5.95 9.60
N GLY A 82 17.14 -5.23 9.92
CA GLY A 82 15.78 -5.76 9.96
C GLY A 82 15.29 -6.15 8.58
N LYS A 83 14.35 -7.10 8.52
CA LYS A 83 13.89 -7.72 7.27
C LYS A 83 12.48 -7.28 6.92
N LEU A 84 12.27 -6.83 5.69
CA LEU A 84 10.95 -6.60 5.14
C LEU A 84 10.65 -7.71 4.13
N VAL A 85 9.57 -8.46 4.36
CA VAL A 85 9.11 -9.53 3.47
C VAL A 85 7.68 -9.25 3.03
N PHE A 86 7.42 -9.25 1.73
CA PHE A 86 6.08 -9.00 1.20
C PHE A 86 5.83 -9.73 -0.13
N LEU A 87 4.55 -9.85 -0.51
CA LEU A 87 4.14 -10.54 -1.73
C LEU A 87 3.94 -9.57 -2.91
N PHE A 88 4.90 -9.40 -3.81
CA PHE A 88 4.72 -8.54 -4.97
C PHE A 88 3.92 -9.24 -6.09
N HIS A 89 3.05 -8.53 -6.81
CA HIS A 89 2.25 -9.11 -7.90
C HIS A 89 2.70 -8.52 -9.23
N THR A 90 2.87 -9.38 -10.23
CA THR A 90 3.20 -9.00 -11.61
C THR A 90 2.12 -9.49 -12.57
N ASP A 91 1.89 -8.72 -13.63
CA ASP A 91 1.04 -9.10 -14.75
C ASP A 91 1.73 -8.69 -16.05
N ILE A 92 1.96 -9.65 -16.95
CA ILE A 92 2.65 -9.45 -18.22
C ILE A 92 1.87 -8.47 -19.12
N GLU A 93 0.57 -8.29 -18.89
CA GLU A 93 -0.24 -7.31 -19.61
C GLU A 93 0.04 -5.86 -19.20
N TYR A 94 0.69 -5.64 -18.05
CA TYR A 94 1.09 -4.29 -17.63
C TYR A 94 2.44 -3.88 -18.20
N PRO A 95 2.66 -2.56 -18.35
CA PRO A 95 3.97 -2.03 -18.72
C PRO A 95 5.07 -2.56 -17.79
N PRO A 96 6.30 -2.82 -18.30
CA PRO A 96 7.41 -3.33 -17.49
C PRO A 96 7.66 -2.54 -16.21
N GLU A 97 7.47 -1.22 -16.24
CA GLU A 97 7.68 -0.29 -15.12
C GLU A 97 6.72 -0.55 -13.95
N VAL A 98 5.56 -1.15 -14.21
CA VAL A 98 4.59 -1.56 -13.17
C VAL A 98 5.00 -2.88 -12.52
N ASN A 99 5.73 -3.72 -13.26
CA ASN A 99 6.23 -5.00 -12.79
C ASN A 99 7.62 -4.90 -12.12
N GLU A 100 8.24 -3.72 -12.14
CA GLU A 100 9.49 -3.46 -11.43
C GLU A 100 9.28 -3.46 -9.92
N TYR A 101 10.21 -4.10 -9.20
CA TYR A 101 10.14 -4.16 -7.75
C TYR A 101 10.31 -2.76 -7.14
N PRO A 102 9.54 -2.43 -6.08
CA PRO A 102 9.62 -1.12 -5.44
C PRO A 102 11.01 -0.93 -4.80
N THR A 103 11.58 0.27 -4.94
CA THR A 103 12.87 0.62 -4.35
C THR A 103 12.73 1.68 -3.26
N HIS A 104 13.68 1.70 -2.33
CA HIS A 104 13.77 2.73 -1.29
C HIS A 104 15.22 2.83 -0.76
N PRO A 105 15.79 4.03 -0.54
CA PRO A 105 17.21 4.20 -0.18
C PRO A 105 17.66 3.44 1.08
N CYS A 106 16.76 3.18 2.02
CA CYS A 106 17.04 2.42 3.23
C CYS A 106 16.95 0.90 3.09
N PHE A 107 16.61 0.36 1.92
CA PHE A 107 16.42 -1.08 1.72
C PHE A 107 17.23 -1.61 0.56
N GLU A 108 17.78 -2.80 0.74
CA GLU A 108 18.44 -3.58 -0.29
C GLU A 108 17.59 -4.82 -0.59
N LEU A 109 17.36 -5.12 -1.88
CA LEU A 109 16.69 -6.34 -2.32
C LEU A 109 17.65 -7.51 -2.19
N VAL A 110 17.30 -8.50 -1.36
CA VAL A 110 18.13 -9.69 -1.11
C VAL A 110 17.60 -10.91 -1.85
N HIS A 111 16.28 -11.03 -1.96
CA HIS A 111 15.67 -12.17 -2.63
C HIS A 111 14.34 -11.79 -3.28
N ALA A 112 14.08 -12.39 -4.43
CA ALA A 112 12.79 -12.36 -5.11
C ALA A 112 12.53 -13.77 -5.65
N CYS A 113 11.56 -14.47 -5.07
CA CYS A 113 11.17 -15.81 -5.50
C CYS A 113 9.83 -15.74 -6.22
N GLU A 114 9.80 -16.11 -7.50
CA GLU A 114 8.57 -16.12 -8.29
C GLU A 114 7.74 -17.37 -8.00
N ASN A 115 6.43 -17.16 -7.87
CA ASN A 115 5.40 -18.19 -7.82
C ASN A 115 4.33 -17.87 -8.88
N PRO A 116 4.40 -18.52 -10.06
CA PRO A 116 3.41 -18.35 -11.12
C PRO A 116 2.01 -18.72 -10.62
N LEU A 117 1.02 -17.87 -10.90
CA LEU A 117 -0.39 -18.14 -10.53
C LEU A 117 -1.19 -18.60 -11.75
N MET A 118 -1.08 -17.86 -12.85
CA MET A 118 -1.72 -18.14 -14.14
C MET A 118 -0.77 -17.74 -15.26
N ARG A 119 -1.07 -18.10 -16.52
CA ARG A 119 -0.20 -17.84 -17.69
C ARG A 119 0.37 -16.41 -17.79
N LYS A 120 -0.34 -15.40 -17.30
CA LYS A 120 0.05 -13.99 -17.41
C LYS A 120 0.34 -13.30 -16.07
N ARG A 121 0.12 -14.00 -14.94
CA ARG A 121 0.21 -13.41 -13.60
C ARG A 121 1.10 -14.25 -12.70
N SER A 122 2.00 -13.56 -12.02
CA SER A 122 2.88 -14.16 -11.04
C SER A 122 2.80 -13.40 -9.72
N ARG A 123 3.15 -14.10 -8.64
CA ARG A 123 3.32 -13.52 -7.32
C ARG A 123 4.74 -13.80 -6.86
N HIS A 124 5.43 -12.80 -6.37
CA HIS A 124 6.81 -12.88 -5.96
C HIS A 124 6.91 -12.72 -4.45
N SER A 125 7.58 -13.64 -3.75
CA SER A 125 7.99 -13.40 -2.37
C SER A 125 9.25 -12.55 -2.38
N ILE A 126 9.10 -11.30 -1.97
CA ILE A 126 10.18 -10.30 -1.95
C ILE A 126 10.73 -10.22 -0.53
N LYS A 127 12.06 -10.26 -0.40
CA LYS A 127 12.79 -10.01 0.83
C LYS A 127 13.78 -8.87 0.64
N MET A 128 13.64 -7.85 1.48
CA MET A 128 14.55 -6.72 1.56
C MET A 128 15.17 -6.63 2.96
N VAL A 129 16.39 -6.11 3.05
CA VAL A 129 17.09 -5.84 4.33
C VAL A 129 17.29 -4.34 4.50
N LYS A 130 17.02 -3.83 5.70
CA LYS A 130 17.21 -2.41 6.00
C LYS A 130 18.69 -2.10 6.23
N ILE A 131 19.24 -1.16 5.47
CA ILE A 131 20.67 -0.77 5.53
C ILE A 131 20.92 0.55 6.30
N CYS A 132 19.86 1.31 6.57
CA CYS A 132 19.79 2.45 7.49
C CYS A 132 19.05 2.04 8.81
#